data_AF-A0A2V8IJQ7-F1
#
_entry.id   AF-A0A2V8IJQ7-F1
#
_cell.length_a   1.000
_cell.length_b   1.000
_cell.length_c   1.000
_cell.angle_alpha   90.00
_cell.angle_beta   90.00
_cell.angle_gamma   90.00
#
_symmetry.space_group_name_H-M   'P 1'
#
loop_
_entity.id
_entity.type
_entity.pdbx_description
1 polymer ?
#
loop_
_entity_poly.entity_id
_entity_poly.type
_entity_poly.pdbx_seq_one_letter_code
_entity_poly.pdbx_strand_id
1 'polypeptide(L)'
;MNKCIAVFSVLWLLASNVFAQAGRGAITGTLADPDGNPVAGATVNVKLTPAGAAGSAVSTAKGDFTISGLTVGDYELSIPSIGFTFRPYSRSGLMVRAGETLRTDIRLQWNLNLGTIGDDYYLDVRNRYAGLNGPAPRTADGKPDLSGVWQGSPDTSAERPSPLEWAATIARKNVENSLRDSPTALCLPGWVIPAQPILYKFVQTPALIVLLFELEPHNRQIFMDGRSHPADPDP
;
A
#
# COMPACT_ATOMS: atom_id res chain seq x y z
N MET A 1 -46.54 -41.55 -19.14
CA MET A 1 -46.54 -40.57 -18.04
C MET A 1 -45.16 -40.39 -17.39
N ASN A 2 -44.40 -41.47 -17.15
CA ASN A 2 -43.10 -41.39 -16.44
C ASN A 2 -41.97 -40.68 -17.21
N LYS A 3 -42.01 -40.63 -18.56
CA LYS A 3 -41.03 -39.89 -19.37
C LYS A 3 -41.18 -38.37 -19.28
N CYS A 4 -42.40 -37.86 -19.07
CA CYS A 4 -42.62 -36.41 -18.93
C CYS A 4 -42.17 -35.87 -17.56
N ILE A 5 -42.28 -36.69 -16.51
CA ILE A 5 -41.86 -36.31 -15.15
C ILE A 5 -40.33 -36.18 -15.07
N ALA A 6 -39.59 -37.13 -15.66
CA ALA A 6 -38.13 -37.10 -15.67
C ALA A 6 -37.54 -35.88 -16.42
N VAL A 7 -38.16 -35.46 -17.52
CA VAL A 7 -37.73 -34.26 -18.28
C VAL A 7 -38.00 -32.98 -17.48
N PHE A 8 -39.12 -32.90 -16.75
CA PHE A 8 -39.43 -31.75 -15.91
C PHE A 8 -38.46 -31.61 -14.72
N SER A 9 -38.05 -32.73 -14.11
CA SER A 9 -37.08 -32.73 -13.01
C SER A 9 -35.66 -32.31 -13.43
N VAL A 10 -35.22 -32.68 -14.64
CA VAL A 10 -33.89 -32.28 -15.17
C VAL A 10 -33.86 -30.80 -15.54
N LEU A 11 -34.95 -30.24 -16.09
CA LEU A 11 -35.03 -28.79 -16.36
C LEU A 11 -35.01 -27.94 -15.07
N TRP A 12 -35.59 -28.44 -13.98
CA TRP A 12 -35.60 -27.75 -12.70
C TRP A 12 -34.23 -27.72 -12.01
N LEU A 13 -33.40 -28.76 -12.22
CA LEU A 13 -32.02 -28.85 -11.72
C LEU A 13 -31.01 -28.00 -12.51
N LEU A 14 -31.33 -27.62 -13.76
CA LEU A 14 -30.48 -26.73 -14.57
C LEU A 14 -30.76 -25.24 -14.29
N ALA A 15 -31.98 -24.90 -13.88
CA ALA A 15 -32.36 -23.52 -13.57
C ALA A 15 -31.71 -22.97 -12.28
N SER A 16 -31.34 -23.83 -11.34
CA SER A 16 -30.69 -23.44 -10.07
C SER A 16 -29.22 -22.99 -10.22
N ASN A 17 -28.60 -23.18 -11.39
CA ASN A 17 -27.23 -22.73 -11.67
C ASN A 17 -27.13 -21.32 -12.28
N VAL A 18 -28.26 -20.67 -12.59
CA VAL A 18 -28.26 -19.35 -13.28
C VAL A 18 -27.88 -18.20 -12.34
N PHE A 19 -28.00 -18.36 -11.02
CA PHE A 19 -27.64 -17.32 -10.05
C PHE A 19 -26.16 -17.29 -9.63
N ALA A 20 -25.28 -18.09 -10.24
CA ALA A 20 -23.86 -18.15 -9.89
C ALA A 20 -22.91 -17.35 -10.80
N GLN A 21 -23.40 -16.80 -11.92
CA GLN A 21 -22.60 -15.94 -12.80
C GLN A 21 -22.86 -14.47 -12.48
N ALA A 22 -22.50 -14.03 -11.28
CA ALA A 22 -22.24 -12.62 -11.07
C ALA A 22 -21.07 -12.26 -12.01
N GLY A 23 -21.38 -11.72 -13.18
CA GLY A 23 -20.38 -11.43 -14.20
C GLY A 23 -19.32 -10.52 -13.61
N ARG A 24 -18.07 -11.00 -13.58
CA ARG A 24 -16.94 -10.21 -13.11
C ARG A 24 -16.31 -9.47 -14.28
N GLY A 25 -15.80 -8.28 -14.01
CA GLY A 25 -14.99 -7.51 -14.94
C GLY A 25 -13.53 -7.41 -14.48
N ALA A 26 -12.77 -6.60 -15.20
CA ALA A 26 -11.39 -6.27 -14.87
C ALA A 26 -11.08 -4.80 -15.16
N ILE A 27 -10.08 -4.26 -14.48
CA ILE A 27 -9.45 -2.97 -14.80
C ILE A 27 -8.01 -3.25 -15.18
N THR A 28 -7.51 -2.67 -16.27
CA THR A 28 -6.13 -2.80 -16.72
C THR A 28 -5.59 -1.47 -17.23
N GLY A 29 -4.27 -1.33 -17.32
CA GLY A 29 -3.64 -0.18 -17.95
C GLY A 29 -2.13 -0.19 -17.76
N THR A 30 -1.49 0.89 -18.17
CA THR A 30 -0.07 1.15 -17.96
C THR A 30 0.14 2.30 -16.97
N LEU A 31 1.18 2.19 -16.14
CA LEU A 31 1.71 3.29 -15.33
C LEU A 31 2.99 3.85 -15.97
N ALA A 32 3.00 5.14 -16.22
CA ALA A 32 4.17 5.87 -16.68
C ALA A 32 4.50 7.05 -15.76
N ASP A 33 5.78 7.40 -15.67
CA ASP A 33 6.25 8.60 -15.00
C ASP A 33 5.98 9.87 -15.85
N PRO A 34 6.24 11.07 -15.32
CA PRO A 34 6.08 12.32 -16.06
C PRO A 34 6.97 12.50 -17.28
N ASP A 35 7.98 11.65 -17.48
CA ASP A 35 8.84 11.63 -18.67
C ASP A 35 8.37 10.60 -19.70
N GLY A 36 7.53 9.65 -19.29
CA GLY A 36 6.96 8.58 -20.11
C GLY A 36 7.60 7.21 -19.90
N ASN A 37 8.52 7.07 -18.93
CA ASN A 37 9.10 5.76 -18.60
C ASN A 37 8.11 4.91 -17.80
N PRO A 38 8.14 3.57 -17.95
CA PRO A 38 7.28 2.68 -17.18
C PRO A 38 7.60 2.69 -15.69
N VAL A 39 6.57 2.73 -14.84
CA VAL A 39 6.72 2.65 -13.38
C VAL A 39 6.43 1.22 -12.91
N ALA A 40 7.48 0.49 -12.57
CA ALA A 40 7.39 -0.87 -12.02
C ALA A 40 7.05 -0.89 -10.53
N GLY A 41 6.50 -2.00 -10.02
CA GLY A 41 6.37 -2.25 -8.57
C GLY A 41 5.43 -1.31 -7.83
N ALA A 42 4.56 -0.59 -8.54
CA ALA A 42 3.58 0.32 -7.96
C ALA A 42 2.28 -0.43 -7.63
N THR A 43 1.79 -0.27 -6.40
CA THR A 43 0.50 -0.83 -6.00
C THR A 43 -0.64 0.02 -6.55
N VAL A 44 -1.49 -0.57 -7.38
CA VAL A 44 -2.74 0.02 -7.87
C VAL A 44 -3.88 -0.59 -7.09
N ASN A 45 -4.64 0.25 -6.38
CA ASN A 45 -5.79 -0.18 -5.59
C ASN A 45 -7.08 0.26 -6.27
N VAL A 46 -8.15 -0.51 -6.11
CA VAL A 46 -9.50 -0.12 -6.51
C VAL A 46 -10.48 -0.41 -5.37
N LYS A 47 -11.44 0.49 -5.17
CA LYS A 47 -12.51 0.36 -4.17
C LYS A 47 -13.85 0.64 -4.81
N LEU A 48 -14.83 -0.25 -4.59
CA LEU A 48 -16.20 -0.03 -5.03
C LEU A 48 -16.85 1.10 -4.21
N THR A 49 -17.51 2.04 -4.89
CA THR A 49 -18.17 3.21 -4.29
C THR A 49 -19.69 2.98 -4.17
N PRO A 50 -20.37 3.45 -3.09
CA PRO A 50 -19.86 4.23 -1.97
C PRO A 50 -19.12 3.41 -0.89
N ALA A 51 -19.39 2.12 -0.80
CA ALA A 51 -18.65 1.18 0.06
C ALA A 51 -18.79 -0.23 -0.51
N GLY A 52 -17.69 -0.97 -0.60
CA GLY A 52 -17.75 -2.34 -1.10
C GLY A 52 -16.37 -2.94 -1.34
N ALA A 53 -16.36 -4.01 -2.15
CA ALA A 53 -15.18 -4.81 -2.42
C ALA A 53 -13.98 -3.98 -2.90
N ALA A 54 -12.80 -4.31 -2.37
CA ALA A 54 -11.53 -3.76 -2.78
C ALA A 54 -10.74 -4.78 -3.61
N GLY A 55 -9.87 -4.30 -4.48
CA GLY A 55 -8.92 -5.10 -5.23
C GLY A 55 -7.59 -4.36 -5.38
N SER A 56 -6.51 -5.10 -5.65
CA SER A 56 -5.22 -4.50 -5.92
C SER A 56 -4.42 -5.30 -6.96
N ALA A 57 -3.48 -4.63 -7.59
CA ALA A 57 -2.44 -5.23 -8.43
C ALA A 57 -1.13 -4.46 -8.24
N VAL A 58 -0.02 -5.09 -8.59
CA VAL A 58 1.30 -4.45 -8.64
C VAL A 58 1.69 -4.31 -10.11
N SER A 59 2.16 -3.12 -10.51
CA SER A 59 2.62 -2.89 -11.88
C SER A 59 3.88 -3.70 -12.20
N THR A 60 3.95 -4.20 -13.43
CA THR A 60 5.10 -4.98 -13.93
C THR A 60 6.28 -4.08 -14.28
N ALA A 61 7.41 -4.68 -14.69
CA ALA A 61 8.57 -3.94 -15.22
C ALA A 61 8.26 -3.04 -16.42
N LYS A 62 7.17 -3.32 -17.15
CA LYS A 62 6.70 -2.50 -18.29
C LYS A 62 5.64 -1.47 -17.89
N GLY A 63 5.34 -1.35 -16.59
CA GLY A 63 4.28 -0.48 -16.08
C GLY A 63 2.88 -1.05 -16.23
N ASP A 64 2.71 -2.20 -16.89
CA ASP A 64 1.39 -2.84 -17.05
C ASP A 64 0.82 -3.30 -15.69
N PHE A 65 -0.49 -3.16 -15.50
CA PHE A 65 -1.22 -3.74 -14.37
C PHE A 65 -2.59 -4.30 -14.82
N THR A 66 -3.07 -5.31 -14.10
CA THR A 66 -4.42 -5.87 -14.30
C THR A 66 -5.01 -6.29 -12.96
N ILE A 67 -6.19 -5.77 -12.64
CA ILE A 67 -7.01 -6.16 -11.50
C ILE A 67 -8.24 -6.88 -12.05
N SER A 68 -8.29 -8.19 -11.90
CA SER A 68 -9.38 -9.03 -12.39
C SER A 68 -10.34 -9.43 -11.28
N GLY A 69 -11.52 -9.92 -11.67
CA GLY A 69 -12.47 -10.49 -10.72
C GLY A 69 -13.30 -9.44 -9.97
N LEU A 70 -13.35 -8.21 -10.49
CA LEU A 70 -14.12 -7.12 -9.92
C LEU A 70 -15.61 -7.31 -10.17
N THR A 71 -16.44 -7.04 -9.18
CA THR A 71 -17.89 -7.02 -9.34
C THR A 71 -18.33 -5.86 -10.24
N VAL A 72 -19.53 -5.95 -10.82
CA VAL A 72 -20.11 -4.83 -11.58
C VAL A 72 -20.35 -3.63 -10.66
N GLY A 73 -19.95 -2.44 -11.09
CA GLY A 73 -20.21 -1.19 -10.40
C GLY A 73 -19.13 -0.13 -10.62
N ASP A 74 -19.29 1.00 -9.93
CA ASP A 74 -18.39 2.15 -10.03
C ASP A 74 -17.24 2.08 -9.02
N TYR A 75 -16.02 2.11 -9.53
CA TYR A 75 -14.80 2.05 -8.73
C TYR A 75 -14.10 3.41 -8.64
N GLU A 76 -13.46 3.62 -7.50
CA GLU A 76 -12.36 4.56 -7.33
C GLU A 76 -11.04 3.80 -7.39
N LEU A 77 -10.16 4.20 -8.30
CA LEU A 77 -8.77 3.73 -8.36
C LEU A 77 -7.89 4.68 -7.58
N SER A 78 -6.96 4.15 -6.80
CA SER A 78 -5.93 4.93 -6.11
C SER A 78 -4.56 4.29 -6.19
N ILE A 79 -3.54 5.14 -6.33
CA ILE A 79 -2.13 4.78 -6.24
C ILE A 79 -1.56 5.62 -5.08
N PRO A 80 -1.04 5.00 -4.01
CA PRO A 80 -0.42 5.74 -2.92
C PRO A 80 0.79 6.53 -3.40
N SER A 81 1.27 7.43 -2.54
CA SER A 81 2.60 7.97 -2.71
C SER A 81 3.64 6.84 -2.78
N ILE A 82 4.49 6.92 -3.81
CA ILE A 82 5.65 6.05 -3.98
C ILE A 82 6.85 6.91 -3.63
N GLY A 83 7.44 6.69 -2.46
CA GLY A 83 8.50 7.59 -1.98
C GLY A 83 7.99 9.03 -1.84
N PHE A 84 8.92 9.97 -2.05
CA PHE A 84 8.63 11.36 -2.40
C PHE A 84 8.66 11.60 -3.91
N THR A 85 8.73 10.52 -4.70
CA THR A 85 8.91 10.61 -6.15
C THR A 85 7.61 11.07 -6.82
N PHE A 86 6.51 10.35 -6.59
CA PHE A 86 5.23 10.62 -7.25
C PHE A 86 4.16 11.12 -6.28
N ARG A 87 3.31 12.03 -6.76
CA ARG A 87 2.09 12.43 -6.05
C ARG A 87 1.13 11.23 -5.95
N PRO A 88 0.38 11.10 -4.84
CA PRO A 88 -0.70 10.13 -4.82
C PRO A 88 -1.70 10.45 -5.94
N TYR A 89 -2.20 9.41 -6.59
CA TYR A 89 -3.16 9.52 -7.68
C TYR A 89 -4.48 8.89 -7.26
N SER A 90 -5.61 9.54 -7.53
CA SER A 90 -6.92 8.88 -7.47
C SER A 90 -7.80 9.28 -8.66
N ARG A 91 -8.67 8.35 -9.06
CA ARG A 91 -9.64 8.54 -10.13
C ARG A 91 -10.91 7.75 -9.82
N SER A 92 -12.02 8.46 -9.67
CA SER A 92 -13.36 7.89 -9.49
C SER A 92 -14.10 7.73 -10.82
N GLY A 93 -15.26 7.06 -10.77
CA GLY A 93 -16.15 6.90 -11.93
C GLY A 93 -15.66 5.83 -12.93
N LEU A 94 -14.91 4.84 -12.46
CA LEU A 94 -14.47 3.72 -13.27
C LEU A 94 -15.56 2.62 -13.26
N MET A 95 -16.49 2.71 -14.22
CA MET A 95 -17.60 1.77 -14.34
C MET A 95 -17.12 0.41 -14.88
N VAL A 96 -17.13 -0.61 -14.02
CA VAL A 96 -16.83 -2.00 -14.38
C VAL A 96 -18.12 -2.71 -14.75
N ARG A 97 -18.15 -3.36 -15.92
CA ARG A 97 -19.29 -4.18 -16.38
C ARG A 97 -18.92 -5.66 -16.43
N ALA A 98 -19.95 -6.50 -16.40
CA ALA A 98 -19.82 -7.95 -16.46
C ALA A 98 -19.13 -8.40 -17.75
N GLY A 99 -18.04 -9.15 -17.64
CA GLY A 99 -17.28 -9.66 -18.79
C GLY A 99 -16.44 -8.61 -19.52
N GLU A 100 -16.43 -7.35 -19.08
CA GLU A 100 -15.63 -6.28 -19.70
C GLU A 100 -14.29 -6.10 -18.97
N THR A 101 -13.28 -5.71 -19.75
CA THR A 101 -12.01 -5.20 -19.23
C THR A 101 -11.93 -3.70 -19.53
N LEU A 102 -12.02 -2.88 -18.48
CA LEU A 102 -11.86 -1.44 -18.57
C LEU A 102 -10.38 -1.07 -18.65
N ARG A 103 -9.98 -0.33 -19.69
CA ARG A 103 -8.61 0.17 -19.84
C ARG A 103 -8.48 1.60 -19.31
N THR A 104 -7.48 1.83 -18.45
CA THR A 104 -7.14 3.15 -17.91
C THR A 104 -5.62 3.31 -17.78
N ASP A 105 -5.00 3.93 -18.78
CA ASP A 105 -3.58 4.25 -18.75
C ASP A 105 -3.36 5.53 -17.92
N ILE A 106 -2.33 5.55 -17.07
CA ILE A 106 -2.09 6.59 -16.05
C ILE A 106 -0.67 7.13 -16.21
N ARG A 107 -0.56 8.45 -16.35
CA ARG A 107 0.70 9.19 -16.23
C ARG A 107 0.73 9.83 -14.85
N LEU A 108 1.68 9.43 -14.01
CA LEU A 108 1.88 10.02 -12.68
C LEU A 108 2.41 11.45 -12.80
N GLN A 109 2.42 12.15 -11.67
CA GLN A 109 2.99 13.49 -11.54
C GLN A 109 4.10 13.47 -10.51
N TRP A 110 5.17 14.24 -10.75
CA TRP A 110 6.21 14.46 -9.76
C TRP A 110 5.63 15.09 -8.49
N ASN A 111 6.13 14.66 -7.33
CA ASN A 111 5.82 15.30 -6.06
C ASN A 111 6.84 16.39 -5.70
N LEU A 112 7.82 16.09 -4.85
CA LEU A 112 8.92 17.01 -4.51
C LEU A 112 10.13 16.83 -5.44
N ASN A 113 10.04 15.88 -6.36
CA ASN A 113 11.06 15.55 -7.34
C ASN A 113 11.04 16.58 -8.48
N LEU A 114 12.22 17.05 -8.93
CA LEU A 114 12.34 18.04 -10.01
C LEU A 114 12.66 17.39 -11.37
N GLY A 115 12.65 16.05 -11.44
CA GLY A 115 13.03 15.27 -12.61
C GLY A 115 14.53 15.29 -12.89
N THR A 116 15.36 15.61 -11.89
CA THR A 116 16.82 15.68 -12.07
C THR A 116 17.50 14.34 -11.73
N ILE A 117 18.65 14.09 -12.36
CA ILE A 117 19.43 12.86 -12.12
C ILE A 117 19.79 12.78 -10.63
N GLY A 118 19.28 11.74 -9.95
CA GLY A 118 19.49 11.53 -8.52
C GLY A 118 18.23 11.71 -7.66
N ASP A 119 17.21 12.41 -8.16
CA ASP A 119 15.96 12.63 -7.41
C ASP A 119 15.15 11.33 -7.22
N ASP A 120 15.36 10.35 -8.10
CA ASP A 120 14.70 9.04 -8.08
C ASP A 120 15.43 7.99 -7.24
N TYR A 121 16.34 8.37 -6.35
CA TYR A 121 17.10 7.43 -5.50
C TYR A 121 16.21 6.41 -4.78
N TYR A 122 15.02 6.84 -4.34
CA TYR A 122 14.03 5.94 -3.75
C TYR A 122 13.59 4.81 -4.72
N LEU A 123 13.27 5.15 -5.97
CA LEU A 123 12.85 4.17 -6.97
C LEU A 123 14.00 3.23 -7.31
N ASP A 124 15.24 3.74 -7.42
CA ASP A 124 16.42 2.93 -7.66
C ASP A 124 16.61 1.87 -6.55
N VAL A 125 16.61 2.29 -5.29
CA VAL A 125 16.74 1.38 -4.14
C VAL A 125 15.59 0.36 -4.12
N ARG A 126 14.34 0.79 -4.25
CA ARG A 126 13.18 -0.10 -4.26
C ARG A 126 13.26 -1.12 -5.39
N ASN A 127 13.55 -0.68 -6.62
CA ASN A 127 13.58 -1.53 -7.80
C ASN A 127 14.74 -2.53 -7.76
N ARG A 128 15.90 -2.13 -7.23
CA ARG A 128 17.06 -3.00 -7.04
C ARG A 128 16.75 -4.24 -6.19
N TYR A 129 15.80 -4.13 -5.26
CA TYR A 129 15.44 -5.22 -4.32
C TYR A 129 14.08 -5.86 -4.61
N ALA A 130 13.36 -5.46 -5.67
CA ALA A 130 12.00 -5.92 -5.97
C ALA A 130 11.86 -7.43 -6.31
N GLY A 131 12.98 -8.11 -6.61
CA GLY A 131 13.01 -9.52 -6.99
C GLY A 131 13.63 -10.46 -5.95
N LEU A 132 13.88 -9.99 -4.73
CA LEU A 132 14.46 -10.81 -3.68
C LEU A 132 13.48 -11.92 -3.27
N ASN A 133 13.92 -13.17 -3.42
CA ASN A 133 13.18 -14.37 -3.02
C ASN A 133 14.08 -15.24 -2.13
N GLY A 134 13.52 -15.82 -1.08
CA GLY A 134 14.27 -16.68 -0.17
C GLY A 134 13.60 -16.82 1.20
N PRO A 135 14.13 -17.70 2.07
CA PRO A 135 13.65 -17.76 3.46
C PRO A 135 13.93 -16.44 4.17
N ALA A 136 13.05 -16.06 5.09
CA ALA A 136 13.25 -14.88 5.93
C ALA A 136 14.59 -15.01 6.70
N PRO A 137 15.46 -13.98 6.66
CA PRO A 137 16.72 -13.98 7.40
C PRO A 137 16.52 -14.27 8.89
N ARG A 138 17.45 -15.02 9.47
CA ARG A 138 17.44 -15.40 10.89
C ARG A 138 18.74 -15.02 11.56
N THR A 139 18.63 -14.57 12.81
CA THR A 139 19.77 -14.36 13.69
C THR A 139 20.39 -15.71 14.11
N ALA A 140 21.57 -15.67 14.73
CA ALA A 140 22.26 -16.88 15.18
C ALA A 140 21.45 -17.71 16.20
N ASP A 141 20.55 -17.08 16.96
CA ASP A 141 19.61 -17.71 17.89
C ASP A 141 18.27 -18.09 17.23
N GLY A 142 18.16 -18.02 15.90
CA GLY A 142 17.00 -18.49 15.13
C GLY A 142 15.81 -17.52 15.10
N LYS A 143 15.92 -16.34 15.71
CA LYS A 143 14.87 -15.30 15.65
C LYS A 143 14.89 -14.60 14.28
N PRO A 144 13.80 -13.91 13.88
CA PRO A 144 13.84 -13.05 12.70
C PRO A 144 14.97 -12.02 12.81
N ASP A 145 15.79 -11.92 11.75
CA ASP A 145 16.77 -10.84 11.62
C ASP A 145 16.14 -9.70 10.82
N LEU A 146 15.89 -8.59 11.51
CA LEU A 146 15.33 -7.37 10.93
C LEU A 146 16.42 -6.44 10.38
N SER A 147 17.70 -6.77 10.56
CA SER A 147 18.81 -5.90 10.14
C SER A 147 18.73 -5.63 8.63
N GLY A 148 18.78 -4.35 8.25
CA GLY A 148 18.67 -3.96 6.85
C GLY A 148 18.00 -2.62 6.66
N VAL A 149 17.84 -2.24 5.39
CA VAL A 149 17.13 -1.03 4.97
C VAL A 149 15.70 -1.38 4.64
N TRP A 150 14.77 -0.63 5.20
CA TRP A 150 13.33 -0.84 5.12
C TRP A 150 12.63 0.39 4.56
N GLN A 151 11.48 0.16 3.94
CA GLN A 151 10.62 1.18 3.37
C GLN A 151 9.45 1.45 4.32
N GLY A 152 9.26 2.71 4.73
CA GLY A 152 8.19 3.12 5.67
C GLY A 152 6.82 3.36 5.04
N SER A 153 6.69 3.15 3.73
CA SER A 153 5.43 3.35 3.01
C SER A 153 4.35 2.46 3.64
N PRO A 154 3.23 3.03 4.10
CA PRO A 154 2.21 2.25 4.75
C PRO A 154 1.55 1.32 3.73
N ASP A 155 1.23 0.10 4.18
CA ASP A 155 0.44 -0.84 3.41
C ASP A 155 -0.89 -0.17 3.01
N THR A 156 -1.19 -0.16 1.72
CA THR A 156 -2.45 0.37 1.18
C THR A 156 -3.57 -0.65 1.12
N SER A 157 -3.25 -1.92 1.31
CA SER A 157 -4.19 -3.03 1.26
C SER A 157 -4.74 -3.43 2.64
N ALA A 158 -4.14 -2.93 3.73
CA ALA A 158 -4.66 -3.14 5.07
C ALA A 158 -5.94 -2.31 5.28
N GLU A 159 -7.03 -2.98 5.69
CA GLU A 159 -8.20 -2.33 6.26
C GLU A 159 -7.72 -1.55 7.50
N ARG A 160 -7.58 -0.23 7.36
CA ARG A 160 -7.17 0.61 8.47
C ARG A 160 -8.37 0.77 9.39
N PRO A 161 -8.25 0.43 10.68
CA PRO A 161 -9.34 0.70 11.62
C PRO A 161 -9.67 2.19 11.55
N SER A 162 -10.97 2.51 11.52
CA SER A 162 -11.39 3.91 11.53
C SER A 162 -10.76 4.58 12.76
N PRO A 163 -10.06 5.72 12.59
CA PRO A 163 -9.53 6.44 13.73
C PRO A 163 -10.67 6.81 14.67
N LEU A 164 -10.37 6.85 15.98
CA LEU A 164 -11.29 7.44 16.95
C LEU A 164 -11.58 8.90 16.53
N GLU A 165 -12.82 9.36 16.68
CA GLU A 165 -13.26 10.72 16.27
C GLU A 165 -12.34 11.84 16.79
N TRP A 166 -11.92 11.73 18.06
CA TRP A 166 -10.99 12.69 18.66
C TRP A 166 -9.61 12.68 17.97
N ALA A 167 -9.12 11.50 17.61
CA ALA A 167 -7.82 11.34 16.95
C ALA A 167 -7.88 11.85 15.51
N ALA A 168 -8.96 11.57 14.79
CA ALA A 168 -9.21 12.09 13.44
C ALA A 168 -9.29 13.62 13.44
N THR A 169 -9.93 14.21 14.46
CA THR A 169 -10.04 15.66 14.62
C THR A 169 -8.67 16.31 14.88
N ILE A 170 -7.85 15.75 15.76
CA ILE A 170 -6.48 16.23 16.00
C ILE A 170 -5.63 16.11 14.74
N ALA A 171 -5.69 14.95 14.05
CA ALA A 171 -4.94 14.73 12.82
C ALA A 171 -5.32 15.77 11.75
N ARG A 172 -6.61 16.04 11.55
CA ARG A 172 -7.09 17.07 10.61
C ARG A 172 -6.57 18.46 10.98
N LYS A 173 -6.71 18.86 12.25
CA LYS A 173 -6.20 20.14 12.76
C LYS A 173 -4.68 20.29 12.52
N ASN A 174 -3.91 19.23 12.76
CA ASN A 174 -2.47 19.22 12.56
C ASN A 174 -2.09 19.32 11.06
N VAL A 175 -2.87 18.73 10.16
CA VAL A 175 -2.64 18.92 8.72
C VAL A 175 -3.00 20.35 8.30
N GLU A 176 -4.14 20.87 8.77
CA GLU A 176 -4.61 22.23 8.46
C GLU A 176 -3.66 23.32 8.95
N ASN A 177 -3.00 23.13 10.10
CA ASN A 177 -2.00 24.08 10.61
C ASN A 177 -0.59 23.86 10.03
N SER A 178 -0.46 23.05 8.96
CA SER A 178 0.82 22.71 8.32
C SER A 178 1.83 22.06 9.27
N LEU A 179 1.36 21.23 10.21
CA LEU A 179 2.19 20.47 11.16
C LEU A 179 3.11 21.34 12.03
N ARG A 180 2.80 22.63 12.19
CA ARG A 180 3.64 23.58 12.95
C ARG A 180 3.83 23.21 14.42
N ASP A 181 2.89 22.45 14.98
CA ASP A 181 2.89 22.01 16.37
C ASP A 181 3.40 20.55 16.51
N SER A 182 4.04 20.00 15.47
CA SER A 182 4.66 18.68 15.54
C SER A 182 5.84 18.67 16.53
N PRO A 183 6.10 17.58 17.28
CA PRO A 183 7.25 17.49 18.20
C PRO A 183 8.57 17.88 17.52
N THR A 184 8.74 17.45 16.27
CA THR A 184 9.91 17.72 15.43
C THR A 184 10.08 19.20 15.10
N ALA A 185 8.98 19.95 14.96
CA ALA A 185 9.02 21.41 14.80
C ALA A 185 9.45 22.15 16.09
N LEU A 186 9.37 21.47 17.24
CA LEU A 186 9.76 21.98 18.57
C LEU A 186 11.10 21.41 19.05
N CYS A 187 11.89 20.79 18.15
CA CYS A 187 13.13 20.09 18.49
C CYS A 187 12.97 18.94 19.50
N LEU A 188 11.77 18.36 19.59
CA LEU A 188 11.48 17.16 20.37
C LEU A 188 11.54 15.90 19.49
N PRO A 189 11.78 14.71 20.08
CA PRO A 189 11.77 13.45 19.36
C PRO A 189 10.49 13.26 18.54
N GLY A 190 10.66 12.84 17.29
CA GLY A 190 9.57 12.66 16.33
C GLY A 190 8.79 11.35 16.48
N TRP A 191 8.19 10.92 15.36
CA TRP A 191 7.25 9.81 15.31
C TRP A 191 7.83 8.46 15.74
N VAL A 192 7.02 7.65 16.44
CA VAL A 192 7.40 6.32 16.96
C VAL A 192 7.76 5.32 15.85
N ILE A 193 7.12 5.44 14.68
CA ILE A 193 7.42 4.66 13.47
C ILE A 193 7.43 5.64 12.29
N PRO A 194 8.42 5.59 11.38
CA PRO A 194 8.37 6.38 10.17
C PRO A 194 7.24 5.85 9.28
N ALA A 195 6.05 6.43 9.42
CA ALA A 195 4.94 6.24 8.48
C ALA A 195 5.14 7.06 7.18
N GLN A 196 6.31 7.68 7.05
CA GLN A 196 6.76 8.46 5.91
C GLN A 196 7.37 7.51 4.87
N PRO A 197 7.30 7.81 3.58
CA PRO A 197 7.86 6.97 2.52
C PRO A 197 9.39 7.15 2.40
N ILE A 198 10.08 7.20 3.55
CA ILE A 198 11.52 7.35 3.71
C ILE A 198 12.13 5.98 4.00
N LEU A 199 13.37 5.78 3.57
CA LEU A 199 14.14 4.59 3.92
C LEU A 199 14.66 4.72 5.36
N TYR A 200 14.58 3.65 6.13
CA TYR A 200 15.15 3.60 7.48
C TYR A 200 15.91 2.29 7.67
N LYS A 201 16.90 2.28 8.57
CA LYS A 201 17.75 1.10 8.78
C LYS A 201 17.56 0.53 10.17
N PHE A 202 17.28 -0.76 10.25
CA PHE A 202 17.42 -1.52 11.48
C PHE A 202 18.85 -2.04 11.63
N VAL A 203 19.37 -1.93 12.85
CA VAL A 203 20.58 -2.62 13.31
C VAL A 203 20.17 -3.46 14.51
N GLN A 204 20.14 -4.78 14.36
CA GLN A 204 19.73 -5.70 15.42
C GLN A 204 20.94 -6.43 16.00
N THR A 205 21.00 -6.49 17.32
CA THR A 205 21.91 -7.31 18.12
C THR A 205 21.08 -8.18 19.07
N PRO A 206 21.67 -9.13 19.83
CA PRO A 206 20.90 -9.90 20.82
C PRO A 206 20.23 -9.05 21.91
N ALA A 207 20.75 -7.84 22.21
CA ALA A 207 20.32 -7.01 23.34
C ALA A 207 19.70 -5.67 22.93
N LEU A 208 19.77 -5.28 21.66
CA LEU A 208 19.39 -3.94 21.20
C LEU A 208 19.00 -3.96 19.72
N ILE A 209 17.92 -3.26 19.41
CA ILE A 209 17.58 -2.84 18.05
C ILE A 209 17.73 -1.31 17.98
N VAL A 210 18.45 -0.83 16.97
CA VAL A 210 18.56 0.60 16.63
C VAL A 210 17.88 0.85 15.29
N LEU A 211 16.99 1.84 15.24
CA LEU A 211 16.43 2.38 14.00
C LEU A 211 17.14 3.69 13.68
N LEU A 212 17.69 3.78 12.47
CA LEU A 212 18.33 4.97 11.94
C LEU A 212 17.40 5.60 10.88
N PHE A 213 17.10 6.89 11.03
CA PHE A 213 16.25 7.66 10.12
C PHE A 213 17.07 8.67 9.31
N GLU A 214 16.59 9.02 8.11
CA GLU A 214 17.26 9.95 7.19
C GLU A 214 17.01 11.44 7.52
N LEU A 215 15.78 11.79 7.92
CA LEU A 215 15.30 13.18 7.94
C LEU A 215 15.36 13.87 9.31
N GLU A 216 15.77 13.16 10.36
CA GLU A 216 15.82 13.71 11.71
C GLU A 216 17.02 13.11 12.47
N PRO A 217 17.71 13.86 13.35
CA PRO A 217 18.85 13.35 14.14
C PRO A 217 18.45 12.29 15.18
N HIS A 218 17.22 11.79 15.12
CA HIS A 218 16.68 10.83 16.05
C HIS A 218 17.09 9.42 15.59
N ASN A 219 17.69 8.65 16.50
CA ASN A 219 17.69 7.20 16.41
C ASN A 219 16.68 6.67 17.42
N ARG A 220 16.05 5.54 17.13
CA ARG A 220 15.21 4.85 18.10
C ARG A 220 15.93 3.61 18.61
N GLN A 221 15.99 3.47 19.92
CA GLN A 221 16.58 2.31 20.58
C GLN A 221 15.48 1.47 21.23
N ILE A 222 15.52 0.17 20.98
CA ILE A 222 14.63 -0.81 21.57
C ILE A 222 15.52 -1.83 22.27
N PHE A 223 15.62 -1.73 23.59
CA PHE A 223 16.39 -2.66 24.41
C PHE A 223 15.66 -4.00 24.53
N MET A 224 16.39 -5.08 24.31
CA MET A 224 15.90 -6.46 24.32
C MET A 224 16.53 -7.30 25.43
N ASP A 225 17.26 -6.67 26.35
CA ASP A 225 17.97 -7.31 27.45
C ASP A 225 17.11 -7.55 28.70
N GLY A 226 15.79 -7.38 28.58
CA GLY A 226 14.83 -7.63 29.66
C GLY A 226 14.73 -6.51 30.69
N ARG A 227 15.39 -5.36 30.48
CA ARG A 227 15.21 -4.19 31.35
C ARG A 227 13.76 -3.69 31.30
N SER A 228 13.27 -3.18 32.43
CA SER A 228 11.99 -2.49 32.50
C SER A 228 12.04 -1.17 31.72
N HIS A 229 10.88 -0.71 31.24
CA HIS A 229 10.76 0.65 30.72
C HIS A 229 11.05 1.68 31.84
N PRO A 230 11.59 2.86 31.52
CA PRO A 230 11.67 3.97 32.46
C PRO A 230 10.31 4.25 33.09
N ALA A 231 10.30 4.59 34.38
CA ALA A 231 9.07 4.97 35.07
C ALA A 231 8.48 6.29 34.51
N ASP A 232 9.36 7.20 34.09
CA ASP A 232 9.00 8.39 33.34
C ASP A 232 9.34 8.20 31.85
N PRO A 233 8.34 8.16 30.96
CA PRO A 233 8.57 8.01 29.53
C PRO A 233 9.03 9.30 28.81
N ASP A 234 8.98 10.46 29.48
CA ASP A 234 9.43 11.75 28.94
C ASP A 234 10.75 12.17 29.64
N PRO A 235 11.91 11.98 28.99
CA PRO A 235 13.22 12.20 29.61
C PRO A 235 13.59 13.68 29.84
#